data_AF-A0A919M4Y2-F1
#
_entry.id   AF-A0A919M4Y2-F1
#
_cell.length_a   1.000
_cell.length_b   1.000
_cell.length_c   1.000
_cell.angle_alpha   90.00
_cell.angle_beta   90.00
_cell.angle_gamma   90.00
#
_symmetry.space_group_name_H-M   'P 1'
#
loop_
_entity.id
_entity.type
_entity.pdbx_description
1 polymer ?
#
loop_
_entity_poly.entity_id
_entity_poly.type
_entity_poly.pdbx_seq_one_letter_code
_entity_poly.pdbx_strand_id
1 'polypeptide(L)'
;MVAGEVIALFGGLYLINQVFEMPGAAIAWVAVVIGVHFFALAWAWRMPMYHWLGAAMTLLGLAGFVAYALGASDGIVALIAGVGSGAALYGAVAAGIRDTRSRAAARV
;
A
#
# COMPACT_ATOMS: atom_id res chain seq x y z
N MET A 1 0.94 16.48 4.82
CA MET A 1 0.73 15.46 3.76
C MET A 1 -0.68 14.91 3.74
N VAL A 2 -1.33 14.68 4.89
CA VAL A 2 -2.72 14.18 4.99
C VAL A 2 -3.71 14.88 4.04
N ALA A 3 -3.69 16.21 3.92
CA ALA A 3 -4.62 16.93 3.03
C ALA A 3 -4.44 16.60 1.53
N GLY A 4 -3.19 16.51 1.05
CA GLY A 4 -2.93 16.15 -0.35
C GLY A 4 -3.26 14.70 -0.67
N GLU A 5 -3.18 13.84 0.33
CA GLU A 5 -3.48 12.43 0.22
C GLU A 5 -4.98 12.13 0.25
N VAL A 6 -5.74 12.87 1.06
CA VAL A 6 -7.21 12.88 1.00
C VAL A 6 -7.65 13.30 -0.41
N ILE A 7 -7.05 14.35 -0.97
CA ILE A 7 -7.34 14.78 -2.34
C ILE A 7 -6.96 13.69 -3.36
N ALA A 8 -5.80 13.05 -3.22
CA ALA A 8 -5.35 11.99 -4.13
C ALA A 8 -6.21 10.72 -4.03
N LEU A 9 -6.60 10.31 -2.83
CA LEU A 9 -7.49 9.16 -2.59
C LEU A 9 -8.86 9.44 -3.18
N PHE A 10 -9.57 10.45 -2.68
CA PHE A 10 -10.95 10.70 -3.07
C PHE A 10 -11.07 11.24 -4.49
N GLY A 11 -10.16 12.12 -4.92
CA GLY A 11 -10.13 12.63 -6.27
C GLY A 11 -9.77 11.55 -7.30
N GLY A 12 -8.77 10.72 -7.00
CA GLY A 12 -8.40 9.60 -7.88
C GLY A 12 -9.47 8.51 -7.95
N LEU A 13 -10.11 8.17 -6.83
CA LEU A 13 -11.24 7.23 -6.85
C LEU A 13 -12.43 7.76 -7.64
N TYR A 14 -12.73 9.06 -7.52
CA TYR A 14 -13.78 9.71 -8.30
C TYR A 14 -13.48 9.64 -9.80
N LEU A 15 -12.25 9.99 -10.21
CA LEU A 15 -11.81 9.87 -11.60
C LEU A 15 -11.94 8.42 -12.09
N ILE A 16 -11.42 7.44 -11.35
CA ILE A 16 -11.41 6.03 -11.75
C ILE A 16 -12.83 5.47 -11.88
N ASN A 17 -13.71 5.77 -10.93
CA ASN A 17 -15.04 5.18 -10.89
C ASN A 17 -16.07 5.93 -11.73
N GLN A 18 -15.96 7.24 -11.85
CA GLN A 18 -17.00 8.08 -12.47
C GLN A 18 -16.60 8.64 -13.83
N VAL A 19 -15.30 8.78 -14.10
CA VAL A 19 -14.81 9.31 -15.38
C VAL A 19 -14.26 8.19 -16.26
N PHE A 20 -13.51 7.28 -15.67
CA PHE A 20 -12.90 6.17 -16.39
C PHE A 20 -13.78 4.91 -16.41
N GLU A 21 -14.81 4.83 -15.56
CA GLU A 21 -15.72 3.68 -15.44
C GLU A 21 -14.98 2.34 -15.22
N MET A 22 -13.84 2.37 -14.52
CA MET A 22 -12.96 1.22 -14.27
C MET A 22 -12.93 0.85 -12.77
N PRO A 23 -14.04 0.38 -12.17
CA PRO A 23 -14.11 0.12 -10.73
C PRO A 23 -13.12 -0.95 -10.26
N GLY A 24 -12.74 -1.89 -11.13
CA GLY A 24 -11.71 -2.90 -10.86
C GLY A 24 -10.32 -2.34 -10.56
N ALA A 25 -10.00 -1.14 -11.06
CA ALA A 25 -8.72 -0.48 -10.83
C ALA A 25 -8.67 0.33 -9.52
N ALA A 26 -9.81 0.53 -8.84
CA ALA A 26 -9.90 1.36 -7.65
C ALA A 26 -9.04 0.82 -6.49
N ILE A 27 -9.01 -0.50 -6.30
CA ILE A 27 -8.21 -1.14 -5.24
C ILE A 27 -6.70 -0.97 -5.51
N ALA A 28 -6.28 -1.06 -6.77
CA ALA A 28 -4.89 -0.80 -7.18
C ALA A 28 -4.47 0.65 -6.89
N TRP A 29 -5.35 1.61 -7.17
CA TRP A 29 -5.12 3.02 -6.83
C TRP A 29 -4.94 3.24 -5.34
N VAL A 30 -5.85 2.71 -4.53
CA VAL A 30 -5.80 2.84 -3.07
C VAL A 30 -4.48 2.27 -2.53
N ALA A 31 -4.05 1.11 -3.01
CA ALA A 31 -2.77 0.51 -2.61
C ALA A 31 -1.57 1.41 -2.93
N VAL A 32 -1.56 2.07 -4.10
CA VAL A 32 -0.51 3.05 -4.45
C VAL A 32 -0.54 4.26 -3.53
N VAL A 33 -1.69 4.89 -3.32
CA VAL A 33 -1.77 6.11 -2.50
C VAL A 33 -1.37 5.82 -1.04
N ILE A 34 -1.83 4.71 -0.48
CA ILE A 34 -1.42 4.27 0.86
C ILE A 34 0.08 3.92 0.88
N GLY A 35 0.60 3.26 -0.15
CA GLY A 35 2.04 3.00 -0.25
C GLY A 35 2.88 4.28 -0.19
N VAL A 36 2.47 5.33 -0.94
CA VAL A 36 3.09 6.65 -0.91
C VAL A 36 2.98 7.32 0.46
N HIS A 37 1.87 7.16 1.17
CA HIS A 37 1.72 7.63 2.56
C HIS A 37 2.79 7.07 3.50
N PHE A 38 3.11 5.78 3.37
CA PHE A 38 4.11 5.16 4.22
C PHE A 38 5.51 5.76 4.02
N PHE A 39 5.85 6.26 2.82
CA PHE A 39 7.09 7.02 2.61
C PHE A 39 7.09 8.35 3.38
N ALA A 40 5.96 9.06 3.38
CA ALA A 40 5.80 10.27 4.17
C ALA A 40 5.97 10.02 5.67
N LEU A 41 5.34 8.95 6.18
CA LEU A 41 5.48 8.53 7.58
C LEU A 41 6.91 8.10 7.90
N ALA A 42 7.56 7.36 6.99
CA ALA A 42 8.93 6.92 7.16
C ALA A 42 9.90 8.10 7.31
N TRP A 43 9.68 9.16 6.52
CA TRP A 43 10.43 10.41 6.63
C TRP A 43 10.13 11.15 7.94
N ALA A 44 8.85 11.32 8.29
CA ALA A 44 8.42 12.06 9.47
C ALA A 44 8.88 11.39 10.79
N TRP A 45 8.81 10.06 10.87
CA TRP A 45 9.14 9.31 12.09
C TRP A 45 10.53 8.67 12.06
N ARG A 46 11.30 8.86 10.97
CA ARG A 46 12.66 8.32 10.79
C ARG A 46 12.73 6.80 10.99
N MET A 47 11.67 6.10 10.58
CA MET A 47 11.56 4.63 10.69
C MET A 47 11.84 3.98 9.33
N PRO A 48 13.04 3.41 9.10
CA PRO A 48 13.40 2.84 7.79
C PRO A 48 12.53 1.65 7.37
N MET A 49 11.92 0.94 8.33
CA MET A 49 10.97 -0.15 8.04
C MET A 49 9.77 0.32 7.20
N TYR A 50 9.33 1.57 7.38
CA TYR A 50 8.19 2.10 6.66
C TYR A 50 8.51 2.45 5.20
N HIS A 51 9.79 2.70 4.86
CA HIS A 51 10.20 2.82 3.45
C HIS A 51 10.01 1.50 2.71
N TRP A 52 10.39 0.38 3.33
CA TRP A 52 10.24 -0.95 2.74
C TRP A 52 8.77 -1.34 2.59
N LEU A 53 7.95 -1.08 3.60
CA LEU A 53 6.52 -1.33 3.54
C LEU A 53 5.84 -0.46 2.48
N GLY A 54 6.15 0.83 2.44
CA GLY A 54 5.63 1.75 1.42
C GLY A 54 6.02 1.33 0.01
N ALA A 55 7.27 0.90 -0.19
CA ALA A 55 7.74 0.38 -1.47
C ALA A 55 6.97 -0.88 -1.89
N ALA A 56 6.80 -1.85 -0.97
CA ALA A 56 6.08 -3.08 -1.24
C ALA A 56 4.61 -2.81 -1.63
N MET A 57 3.91 -1.97 -0.87
CA MET A 57 2.51 -1.62 -1.17
C MET A 57 2.38 -0.86 -2.49
N THR A 58 3.30 0.08 -2.77
CA THR A 58 3.29 0.83 -4.02
C THR A 58 3.52 -0.08 -5.23
N LEU A 59 4.47 -1.02 -5.12
CA LEU A 59 4.74 -2.01 -6.17
C LEU A 59 3.56 -2.96 -6.38
N LEU A 60 2.88 -3.38 -5.33
CA LEU A 60 1.67 -4.22 -5.41
C LEU A 60 0.50 -3.48 -6.06
N GLY A 61 0.30 -2.20 -5.72
CA GLY A 61 -0.67 -1.35 -6.39
C GLY A 61 -0.35 -1.18 -7.88
N LEU A 62 0.91 -0.91 -8.23
CA LEU A 62 1.34 -0.81 -9.63
C LEU A 62 1.19 -2.14 -10.38
N ALA A 63 1.51 -3.26 -9.75
CA ALA A 63 1.29 -4.59 -10.31
C ALA A 63 -0.20 -4.87 -10.55
N GLY A 64 -1.08 -4.43 -9.65
CA GLY A 64 -2.53 -4.48 -9.84
C GLY A 64 -2.99 -3.69 -11.06
N PHE A 65 -2.44 -2.48 -11.28
CA PHE A 65 -2.71 -1.70 -12.48
C PHE A 65 -2.21 -2.37 -13.76
N VAL A 66 -1.00 -2.93 -13.74
CA VAL A 66 -0.46 -3.68 -14.89
C VAL A 66 -1.32 -4.89 -15.19
N ALA A 67 -1.73 -5.66 -14.17
CA ALA A 67 -2.62 -6.79 -14.35
C ALA A 67 -3.97 -6.37 -14.95
N TYR A 68 -4.57 -5.27 -14.47
CA TYR A 68 -5.80 -4.72 -15.02
C TYR A 68 -5.63 -4.31 -16.49
N ALA A 69 -4.54 -3.62 -16.84
CA ALA A 69 -4.22 -3.21 -18.21
C ALA A 69 -4.01 -4.40 -19.16
N LEU A 70 -3.56 -5.54 -18.64
CA LEU A 70 -3.43 -6.80 -19.38
C LEU A 70 -4.75 -7.59 -19.48
N GLY A 71 -5.87 -7.05 -18.99
CA GLY A 71 -7.18 -7.67 -19.04
C GLY A 71 -7.42 -8.73 -17.96
N ALA A 72 -6.66 -8.72 -16.85
CA ALA A 72 -6.93 -9.59 -15.72
C ALA A 72 -8.29 -9.27 -15.08
N SER A 73 -8.92 -10.26 -14.48
CA SER A 73 -10.19 -10.07 -13.78
C SER A 73 -10.03 -9.22 -12.52
N ASP A 74 -11.10 -8.55 -12.11
CA ASP A 74 -11.13 -7.74 -10.88
C ASP A 74 -10.70 -8.54 -9.64
N GLY A 75 -11.01 -9.84 -9.62
CA GLY A 75 -10.56 -10.75 -8.55
C GLY A 75 -9.04 -10.90 -8.47
N ILE A 76 -8.34 -10.96 -9.61
CA ILE A 76 -6.87 -11.01 -9.64
C ILE A 76 -6.27 -9.67 -9.21
N VAL A 77 -6.84 -8.56 -9.66
CA VAL A 77 -6.40 -7.22 -9.24
C VAL A 77 -6.58 -7.04 -7.73
N ALA A 78 -7.71 -7.45 -7.18
CA ALA A 78 -7.98 -7.44 -5.75
C ALA A 78 -7.06 -8.37 -4.96
N LEU A 79 -6.69 -9.52 -5.52
CA LEU A 79 -5.72 -10.44 -4.91
C LEU A 79 -4.32 -9.78 -4.82
N ILE A 80 -3.83 -9.21 -5.92
CA ILE A 80 -2.50 -8.60 -5.97
C ILE A 80 -2.46 -7.33 -5.11
N ALA A 81 -3.32 -6.36 -5.41
CA ALA A 81 -3.26 -5.05 -4.78
C ALA A 81 -3.93 -5.01 -3.40
N GLY A 82 -5.00 -5.78 -3.19
CA GLY A 82 -5.72 -5.83 -1.92
C GLY A 82 -5.08 -6.83 -0.94
N VAL A 83 -5.18 -8.12 -1.25
CA VAL A 83 -4.70 -9.20 -0.36
C VAL A 83 -3.17 -9.14 -0.20
N GLY A 84 -2.43 -8.92 -1.28
CA GLY A 84 -0.97 -8.75 -1.22
C GLY A 84 -0.55 -7.60 -0.30
N SER A 85 -1.24 -6.45 -0.38
CA SER A 85 -0.97 -5.31 0.50
C SER A 85 -1.31 -5.62 1.95
N GLY A 86 -2.42 -6.34 2.20
CA GLY A 86 -2.78 -6.82 3.54
C GLY A 86 -1.72 -7.75 4.13
N ALA A 87 -1.21 -8.68 3.33
CA ALA A 87 -0.13 -9.58 3.75
C ALA A 87 1.16 -8.82 4.09
N ALA A 88 1.52 -7.80 3.30
CA ALA A 88 2.67 -6.95 3.57
C ALA A 88 2.52 -6.18 4.90
N LEU A 89 1.32 -5.66 5.19
CA LEU A 89 1.01 -4.98 6.46
C LEU A 89 1.15 -5.92 7.66
N TYR A 90 0.54 -7.11 7.61
CA TYR A 90 0.69 -8.10 8.68
C TYR A 90 2.15 -8.56 8.85
N GLY A 91 2.87 -8.71 7.74
CA GLY A 91 4.30 -9.02 7.74
C GLY A 91 5.13 -7.95 8.46
N ALA A 92 4.85 -6.67 8.22
CA ALA A 92 5.52 -5.56 8.89
C ALA A 92 5.24 -5.54 10.41
N VAL A 93 4.01 -5.83 10.83
CA VAL A 93 3.66 -5.98 12.26
C VAL A 93 4.46 -7.12 12.89
N ALA A 94 4.49 -8.29 12.23
CA ALA A 94 5.24 -9.44 12.72
C ALA A 94 6.75 -9.14 12.83
N ALA A 95 7.32 -8.44 11.85
CA ALA A 95 8.71 -8.00 11.86
C ALA A 95 9.00 -7.03 13.02
N GLY A 96 8.13 -6.05 13.25
CA GLY A 96 8.24 -5.11 14.37
C GLY A 96 8.19 -5.78 15.74
N ILE A 97 7.31 -6.78 15.91
CA ILE A 97 7.24 -7.59 17.15
C ILE A 97 8.54 -8.36 17.38
N ARG A 98 9.10 -8.97 16.32
CA ARG A 98 10.37 -9.71 16.40
C ARG A 98 11.53 -8.80 16.79
N ASP A 99 11.69 -7.64 16.13
CA ASP A 99 12.74 -6.65 16.46
C ASP A 99 12.64 -6.20 17.93
N THR A 100 11.43 -5.91 18.40
CA THR A 100 11.20 -5.50 19.80
C THR A 100 11.61 -6.60 20.78
N ARG A 101 11.27 -7.86 20.50
CA ARG A 101 11.64 -9.01 21.35
C ARG A 101 13.16 -9.25 21.36
N SER A 102 13.81 -9.18 20.20
CA SER A 102 15.27 -9.34 20.10
C SER A 102 16.02 -8.28 20.90
N ARG A 103 15.56 -7.02 20.85
CA ARG A 103 16.14 -5.93 21.64
C ARG A 103 15.92 -6.07 23.14
N ALA A 104 14.78 -6.62 23.56
CA ALA A 104 14.51 -6.90 24.97
C ALA A 104 15.41 -8.01 25.50
N ALA A 105 15.59 -9.09 24.74
CA ALA A 105 16.48 -10.19 25.11
C ALA A 105 17.95 -9.76 25.23
N ALA A 106 18.42 -8.83 24.39
CA ALA A 106 19.79 -8.31 24.44
C ALA A 106 20.07 -7.35 25.62
N ARG A 107 19.04 -6.96 26.39
CA ARG A 107 19.16 -6.07 27.56
C ARG A 107 19.17 -6.82 28.89
N VAL A 108 18.97 -8.14 28.88
CA VAL A 108 19.02 -9.04 30.04
C VAL A 108 20.40 -9.70 30.10
#